data_AF-A0A965ZQW3-F1
#
_entry.id   AF-A0A965ZQW3-F1
#
_cell.length_a   1.000
_cell.length_b   1.000
_cell.length_c   1.000
_cell.angle_alpha   90.00
_cell.angle_beta   90.00
_cell.angle_gamma   90.00
#
_symmetry.space_group_name_H-M   'P 1'
#
loop_
_entity.id
_entity.type
_entity.pdbx_description
1 polymer ?
#
loop_
_entity_poly.entity_id
_entity_poly.type
_entity_poly.pdbx_seq_one_letter_code
_entity_poly.pdbx_strand_id
1 'polypeptide(L)'
;MGEKFIRRLRTFAATLITLSGIGQIAALWHRELTETALVDALLGSVYLIIGLGLYGISRFTLFMAIAVPATASGYMFSAFPDGGVFYSARLAVDAVVIFASAVVLWQVRHHPSV
;
A
#
# COMPACT_ATOMS: atom_id res chain seq x y z
N MET A 1 -8.53 -17.34 14.21
CA MET A 1 -7.12 -16.89 14.07
C MET A 1 -6.74 -16.15 15.35
N GLY A 2 -5.55 -16.34 15.89
CA GLY A 2 -5.14 -15.64 17.12
C GLY A 2 -4.75 -14.17 16.87
N GLU A 3 -4.85 -13.31 17.89
CA GLU A 3 -4.52 -11.87 17.79
C GLU A 3 -3.11 -11.61 17.23
N LYS A 4 -2.16 -12.48 17.61
CA LYS A 4 -0.77 -12.44 17.13
C LYS A 4 -0.68 -12.54 15.61
N PHE A 5 -1.55 -13.33 14.98
CA PHE A 5 -1.59 -13.47 13.53
C PHE A 5 -2.09 -12.18 12.87
N ILE A 6 -3.17 -11.60 13.40
CA ILE A 6 -3.76 -10.35 12.87
C ILE A 6 -2.74 -9.21 12.98
N ARG A 7 -2.06 -9.08 14.12
CA ARG A 7 -0.96 -8.11 14.29
C ARG A 7 0.14 -8.33 13.27
N ARG A 8 0.65 -9.56 13.12
CA ARG A 8 1.71 -9.86 12.15
C ARG A 8 1.30 -9.53 10.73
N LEU A 9 0.07 -9.86 10.33
CA LEU A 9 -0.45 -9.59 8.99
C LEU A 9 -0.55 -8.08 8.73
N ARG A 10 -1.02 -7.31 9.72
CA ARG A 10 -1.08 -5.86 9.67
C ARG A 10 0.33 -5.25 9.57
N THR A 11 1.28 -5.70 10.39
CA THR A 11 2.68 -5.25 10.34
C THR A 11 3.34 -5.61 9.01
N PHE A 12 3.04 -6.79 8.46
CA PHE A 12 3.54 -7.20 7.15
C PHE A 12 3.02 -6.27 6.04
N ALA A 13 1.71 -5.98 6.02
CA ALA A 13 1.13 -5.00 5.10
C ALA A 13 1.75 -3.60 5.27
N ALA A 14 1.97 -3.17 6.51
CA ALA A 14 2.64 -1.90 6.82
C ALA A 14 4.07 -1.85 6.24
N THR A 15 4.85 -2.91 6.41
CA THR A 15 6.22 -2.99 5.88
C THR A 15 6.23 -2.99 4.36
N LEU A 16 5.31 -3.72 3.72
CA LEU A 16 5.23 -3.74 2.26
C LEU A 16 4.87 -2.37 1.68
N ILE A 17 3.82 -1.71 2.20
CA ILE A 17 3.40 -0.41 1.66
C ILE A 17 4.44 0.69 1.94
N THR A 18 5.13 0.64 3.08
CA THR A 18 6.24 1.57 3.37
C THR A 18 7.42 1.37 2.44
N LEU A 19 7.87 0.13 2.23
CA LEU A 19 8.95 -0.15 1.27
C LEU A 19 8.58 0.27 -0.15
N SER A 20 7.32 0.04 -0.56
CA SER A 20 6.81 0.52 -1.85
C SER A 20 6.83 2.06 -1.95
N GLY A 21 6.40 2.76 -0.91
CA GLY A 21 6.44 4.22 -0.84
C GLY A 21 7.85 4.78 -0.88
N ILE A 22 8.79 4.18 -0.13
CA ILE A 22 10.22 4.52 -0.19
C ILE A 22 10.75 4.32 -1.61
N GLY A 23 10.42 3.20 -2.25
CA GLY A 23 10.84 2.91 -3.63
C GLY A 23 10.36 3.95 -4.63
N GLN A 24 9.11 4.42 -4.51
CA GLN A 24 8.54 5.47 -5.38
C GLN A 24 9.28 6.81 -5.20
N ILE A 25 9.60 7.20 -3.97
CA ILE A 25 10.35 8.44 -3.70
C ILE A 25 11.81 8.30 -4.14
N ALA A 26 12.46 7.17 -3.84
CA ALA A 26 13.84 6.90 -4.22
C ALA A 26 14.03 6.85 -5.75
N ALA A 27 12.99 6.44 -6.49
CA ALA A 27 13.03 6.44 -7.96
C ALA A 27 13.21 7.84 -8.56
N LEU A 28 12.86 8.92 -7.83
CA LEU A 28 13.15 10.29 -8.26
C LEU A 28 14.65 10.55 -8.45
N TRP A 29 15.51 9.85 -7.71
CA TRP A 29 16.96 10.03 -7.81
C TRP A 29 17.55 9.46 -9.11
N HIS A 30 16.80 8.57 -9.77
CA HIS A 30 17.24 7.84 -10.95
C HIS A 30 16.42 8.20 -12.21
N ARG A 31 15.47 9.12 -12.11
CA ARG A 31 14.58 9.52 -13.21
C ARG A 31 14.59 11.03 -13.40
N GLU A 32 14.28 11.46 -14.62
CA GLU A 32 14.07 12.87 -14.91
C GLU A 32 12.87 13.41 -14.11
N LEU A 33 12.96 14.67 -13.69
CA LEU A 33 11.93 15.31 -12.89
C LEU A 33 10.78 15.76 -13.80
N THR A 34 9.88 14.83 -14.10
CA THR A 34 8.66 15.07 -14.87
C THR A 34 7.43 15.22 -13.97
N GLU A 35 6.32 15.71 -14.51
CA GLU A 35 5.04 15.78 -13.80
C GLU A 35 4.59 14.39 -13.30
N THR A 36 4.77 13.35 -14.12
CA THR A 36 4.45 11.97 -13.76
C THR A 36 5.32 11.44 -12.61
N ALA A 37 6.60 11.78 -12.60
CA ALA A 37 7.50 11.42 -11.51
C ALA A 37 7.09 12.09 -10.19
N LEU A 38 6.62 13.35 -10.25
CA LEU A 38 6.13 14.07 -9.08
C LEU A 38 4.86 13.44 -8.50
N VAL A 39 3.92 13.02 -9.37
CA VAL A 39 2.71 12.29 -8.96
C VAL A 39 3.07 10.96 -8.29
N ASP A 40 4.01 10.20 -8.87
CA ASP A 40 4.49 8.96 -8.27
C ASP A 40 5.12 9.18 -6.89
N ALA A 41 5.91 10.23 -6.71
CA ALA A 41 6.50 10.56 -5.42
C ALA A 41 5.48 11.03 -4.37
N LEU A 42 4.47 11.80 -4.80
CA LEU A 42 3.36 12.21 -3.95
C LEU A 42 2.55 11.00 -3.50
N LEU A 43 2.29 10.06 -4.42
CA LEU A 43 1.64 8.80 -4.12
C LEU A 43 2.50 7.92 -3.18
N GLY A 44 3.81 7.89 -3.38
CA GLY A 44 4.76 7.25 -2.47
C GLY A 44 4.70 7.85 -1.06
N SER A 45 4.54 9.18 -0.95
CA SER A 45 4.38 9.86 0.34
C SER A 45 3.07 9.46 1.03
N VAL A 46 1.97 9.34 0.27
CA VAL A 46 0.69 8.80 0.79
C VAL A 46 0.87 7.36 1.29
N TYR A 47 1.63 6.53 0.58
CA TYR A 47 1.92 5.15 0.99
C TYR A 47 2.69 5.11 2.32
N LEU A 48 3.64 6.03 2.55
CA LEU A 48 4.34 6.14 3.83
C LEU A 48 3.39 6.51 4.97
N ILE A 49 2.48 7.47 4.75
CA ILE A 49 1.48 7.87 5.76
C ILE A 49 0.56 6.69 6.10
N ILE A 50 0.10 5.95 5.09
CA ILE A 50 -0.71 4.74 5.30
C ILE A 50 0.08 3.70 6.08
N GLY A 51 1.33 3.44 5.72
CA GLY A 51 2.21 2.52 6.43
C GLY A 51 2.36 2.88 7.92
N LEU A 52 2.57 4.16 8.23
CA LEU A 52 2.66 4.66 9.60
C LEU A 52 1.34 4.43 10.38
N GLY A 53 0.19 4.68 9.76
CA GLY A 53 -1.10 4.38 10.39
C GLY A 53 -1.39 2.87 10.52
N LEU A 54 -0.85 2.02 9.63
CA LEU A 54 -0.93 0.56 9.74
C LEU A 54 -0.04 0.03 10.87
N TYR A 55 1.10 0.65 11.19
CA TYR A 55 1.85 0.30 12.40
C TYR A 55 1.10 0.69 13.68
N GLY A 56 0.23 1.71 13.61
CA GLY A 56 -0.71 2.05 14.69
C GLY A 56 -1.86 1.05 14.84
N ILE A 57 -2.91 1.44 15.57
CA ILE A 57 -4.11 0.61 15.83
C ILE A 57 -5.32 1.08 14.98
N SER A 58 -5.20 2.20 14.27
CA SER A 58 -6.30 2.83 13.52
C SER A 58 -7.00 1.88 12.54
N ARG A 59 -8.32 1.76 12.68
CA ARG A 59 -9.17 1.01 11.74
C ARG A 59 -9.38 1.77 10.42
N PHE A 60 -9.36 3.10 10.48
CA PHE A 60 -9.48 3.96 9.29
C PHE A 60 -8.34 3.69 8.30
N THR A 61 -7.13 3.49 8.80
CA THR A 61 -5.98 3.23 7.93
C THR A 61 -6.09 1.91 7.16
N LEU A 62 -6.81 0.91 7.67
CA LEU A 62 -7.08 -0.32 6.91
C LEU A 62 -7.94 -0.06 5.68
N PHE A 63 -8.92 0.85 5.77
CA PHE A 63 -9.71 1.27 4.61
C PHE A 63 -8.84 2.02 3.60
N MET A 64 -7.98 2.93 4.07
CA MET A 64 -7.06 3.67 3.20
C MET A 64 -6.06 2.74 2.49
N ALA A 65 -5.54 1.73 3.20
CA ALA A 65 -4.64 0.71 2.65
C ALA A 65 -5.31 -0.22 1.63
N ILE A 66 -6.65 -0.19 1.52
CA ILE A 66 -7.39 -0.86 0.46
C ILE A 66 -7.68 0.13 -0.67
N ALA A 67 -8.36 1.23 -0.35
CA ALA A 67 -8.88 2.16 -1.34
C ALA A 67 -7.78 2.86 -2.15
N VAL A 68 -6.71 3.33 -1.50
CA VAL A 68 -5.66 4.09 -2.18
C VAL A 68 -4.84 3.18 -3.11
N PRO A 69 -4.31 2.03 -2.68
CA PRO A 69 -3.58 1.15 -3.59
C PRO A 69 -4.47 0.58 -4.70
N ALA A 70 -5.75 0.31 -4.43
CA ALA A 70 -6.70 -0.14 -5.47
C ALA A 70 -6.92 0.95 -6.55
N THR A 71 -7.12 2.20 -6.12
CA THR A 71 -7.31 3.33 -7.04
C THR A 71 -6.03 3.61 -7.84
N ALA A 72 -4.88 3.61 -7.16
CA ALA A 72 -3.57 3.77 -7.80
C ALA A 72 -3.32 2.68 -8.85
N SER A 73 -3.52 1.42 -8.48
CA SER A 73 -3.36 0.27 -9.39
C SER A 73 -4.32 0.34 -10.57
N GLY A 74 -5.59 0.70 -10.33
CA GLY A 74 -6.59 0.86 -11.39
C GLY A 74 -6.24 1.98 -12.38
N TYR A 75 -5.79 3.13 -11.88
CA TYR A 75 -5.32 4.24 -12.70
C TYR A 75 -4.10 3.85 -13.52
N MET A 76 -3.10 3.21 -12.90
CA MET A 76 -1.90 2.83 -13.62
C MET A 76 -2.16 1.73 -14.66
N PHE A 77 -3.11 0.82 -14.40
CA PHE A 77 -3.48 -0.23 -15.35
C PHE A 77 -4.09 0.33 -16.63
N SER A 78 -4.87 1.40 -16.53
CA SER A 78 -5.40 2.08 -17.71
C SER A 78 -4.39 3.01 -18.38
N ALA A 79 -3.51 3.66 -17.61
CA ALA A 79 -2.55 4.63 -18.12
C ALA A 79 -1.28 4.00 -18.74
N PHE A 80 -0.85 2.83 -18.26
CA PHE A 80 0.42 2.20 -18.66
C PHE A 80 0.27 0.67 -18.87
N PRO A 81 -0.35 0.23 -20.00
CA PRO A 81 -0.60 -1.19 -20.27
C PRO A 81 0.68 -2.04 -20.39
N ASP A 82 1.75 -1.46 -20.94
CA ASP A 82 3.07 -2.11 -21.13
C ASP A 82 4.08 -1.72 -20.05
N GLY A 83 3.61 -1.43 -18.83
CA GLY A 83 4.48 -1.01 -17.75
C GLY A 83 5.58 -2.05 -17.45
N GLY A 84 6.84 -1.59 -17.38
CA GLY A 84 8.00 -2.46 -17.16
C GLY A 84 8.00 -3.18 -15.81
N VAL A 85 9.04 -3.98 -15.53
CA VAL A 85 9.10 -4.87 -14.36
C VAL A 85 8.80 -4.19 -13.01
N PHE A 86 9.26 -2.95 -12.81
CA PHE A 86 8.98 -2.17 -11.59
C PHE A 86 7.50 -1.87 -11.38
N TYR A 87 6.76 -1.67 -12.47
CA TYR A 87 5.32 -1.44 -12.43
C TYR A 87 4.58 -2.71 -12.00
N SER A 88 4.90 -3.85 -12.61
CA SER A 88 4.32 -5.15 -12.25
C SER A 88 4.62 -5.54 -10.80
N ALA A 89 5.84 -5.25 -10.32
CA ALA A 89 6.21 -5.48 -8.93
C ALA A 89 5.39 -4.63 -7.97
N ARG A 90 5.17 -3.34 -8.29
CA ARG A 90 4.32 -2.45 -7.49
C ARG A 90 2.88 -2.94 -7.44
N LEU A 91 2.29 -3.32 -8.57
CA LEU A 91 0.94 -3.89 -8.62
C LEU A 91 0.79 -5.13 -7.74
N ALA A 92 1.78 -6.02 -7.77
CA ALA A 92 1.79 -7.21 -6.92
C ALA A 92 1.84 -6.85 -5.43
N VAL A 93 2.67 -5.88 -5.06
CA VAL A 93 2.72 -5.36 -3.67
C VAL A 93 1.38 -4.76 -3.26
N ASP A 94 0.78 -3.94 -4.12
CA ASP A 94 -0.51 -3.30 -3.85
C ASP A 94 -1.61 -4.36 -3.65
N ALA A 95 -1.67 -5.38 -4.51
CA ALA A 95 -2.61 -6.50 -4.37
C ALA A 95 -2.44 -7.25 -3.04
N VAL A 96 -1.20 -7.53 -2.62
CA VAL A 96 -0.92 -8.19 -1.33
C VAL A 96 -1.33 -7.31 -0.16
N VAL A 97 -1.04 -6.01 -0.20
CA VAL A 97 -1.43 -5.05 0.85
C VAL A 97 -2.93 -4.93 0.96
N ILE A 98 -3.64 -4.83 -0.18
CA ILE A 98 -5.10 -4.79 -0.25
C ILE A 98 -5.69 -6.04 0.38
N PHE A 99 -5.23 -7.22 -0.04
CA PHE A 99 -5.73 -8.49 0.48
C PHE A 99 -5.47 -8.64 1.98
N ALA A 100 -4.24 -8.37 2.43
CA ALA A 100 -3.88 -8.44 3.84
C ALA A 100 -4.72 -7.47 4.70
N SER A 101 -4.90 -6.23 4.22
CA SER A 101 -5.69 -5.21 4.91
C SER A 101 -7.18 -5.55 4.95
N ALA A 102 -7.72 -6.12 3.88
CA ALA A 102 -9.11 -6.59 3.82
C ALA A 102 -9.36 -7.74 4.81
N VAL A 103 -8.43 -8.71 4.89
CA VAL A 103 -8.49 -9.81 5.85
C VAL A 103 -8.43 -9.27 7.29
N VAL A 104 -7.50 -8.35 7.59
CA VAL A 104 -7.42 -7.73 8.92
C VAL A 104 -8.70 -6.97 9.27
N LEU A 105 -9.23 -6.19 8.33
CA LEU A 105 -10.46 -5.43 8.53
C LEU A 105 -11.67 -6.34 8.80
N TRP A 106 -11.79 -7.44 8.04
CA TRP A 106 -12.82 -8.45 8.25
C TRP A 106 -12.73 -9.06 9.66
N GLN A 107 -11.53 -9.44 10.08
CA GLN A 107 -11.32 -10.01 11.42
C GLN A 107 -11.70 -9.04 12.54
N VAL A 108 -11.29 -7.76 12.43
CA VAL A 108 -11.63 -6.72 13.43
C VAL A 108 -13.13 -6.42 13.46
N ARG A 109 -13.83 -6.55 12.32
CA ARG A 109 -15.29 -6.39 12.22
C ARG A 109 -16.05 -7.53 12.90
N HIS A 110 -15.65 -8.78 12.67
CA HIS A 110 -16.36 -9.96 13.17
C HIS A 110 -15.92 -10.40 14.57
N HIS A 111 -14.75 -9.95 15.04
CA HIS A 111 -14.27 -10.16 16.40
C HIS A 111 -13.83 -8.81 17.00
N PRO A 112 -14.74 -8.03 17.58
CA PRO A 112 -14.44 -6.67 18.06
C PRO A 112 -13.64 -6.63 19.38
N SER A 113 -13.48 -7.78 20.06
CA SER A 113 -12.71 -7.91 21.30
C SER A 113 -11.20 -8.11 21.08
N VAL A 114 -10.73 -8.00 19.83
CA VAL A 114 -9.33 -8.22 19.39
C VAL A 114 -8.70 -6.90 18.94
#